data_AF-A0A4R7ZPS9-F1
#
_entry.id   AF-A0A4R7ZPS9-F1
#
_cell.length_a   1.000
_cell.length_b   1.000
_cell.length_c   1.000
_cell.angle_alpha   90.00
_cell.angle_beta   90.00
_cell.angle_gamma   90.00
#
_symmetry.space_group_name_H-M   'P 1'
#
loop_
_entity.id
_entity.type
_entity.pdbx_description
1 polymer ?
#
loop_
_entity_poly.entity_id
_entity_poly.type
_entity_poly.pdbx_seq_one_letter_code
_entity_poly.pdbx_strand_id
1 'polypeptide(L)'
;MSLRRAIALLLLALAGLVATALPANAATPDANYLNAAHELNLTIIDAAHAATSQGHSSCVRTVAAQIERDHRKLSAQEAQLATRFGIKLVTLPSPAQRKQLDAVGAKSGTSGYDAAWLALQRAQHQQYLTLIDGDLPKAASPAVESVADGAKPVVQMDLRMVAGPCRTSTTKPVVPTGDGGQVADAQKARSRAALVLLAIGALLLFVGKKKTMRRRLLGVAAFAAGLVMVFGGHPGDKGKVPQAGNSAEEREAAVPPVRVTLPGVKNASVQPVATSSNGQLDVPASPTTVGWWAAGAAPGSKGGTVLLAGHVDSARYGLGVFSGLSEVPVGAKVAVTGGDGDVHRYKIVARRIYPQTSLPTDLFQGAGKPRLVLVTCTGAYDHKAHQYTHNLVLYGVPVF
;
A
#
# COMPACT_ATOMS: atom_id res chain seq x y z
N MET A 1 80.62 -46.19 -19.01
CA MET A 1 81.16 -45.03 -19.72
C MET A 1 80.04 -44.28 -20.41
N SER A 2 79.98 -42.97 -20.15
CA SER A 2 79.34 -41.88 -20.91
C SER A 2 77.87 -41.98 -21.34
N LEU A 3 77.08 -41.11 -20.70
CA LEU A 3 76.40 -39.98 -21.34
C LEU A 3 75.57 -40.29 -22.60
N ARG A 4 74.24 -40.35 -22.48
CA ARG A 4 73.28 -39.76 -23.45
C ARG A 4 71.81 -39.93 -23.04
N ARG A 5 71.14 -38.76 -22.98
CA ARG A 5 69.72 -38.51 -23.31
C ARG A 5 68.66 -38.72 -22.22
N ALA A 6 68.26 -37.59 -21.62
CA ALA A 6 66.93 -37.40 -21.04
C ALA A 6 66.37 -36.05 -21.51
N ILE A 7 65.76 -36.03 -22.70
CA ILE A 7 64.79 -35.00 -23.12
C ILE A 7 63.78 -35.71 -24.03
N ALA A 8 62.54 -35.84 -23.56
CA ALA A 8 61.34 -36.00 -24.38
C ALA A 8 60.12 -35.68 -23.51
N LEU A 9 59.80 -34.38 -23.42
CA LEU A 9 58.51 -33.87 -22.98
C LEU A 9 57.84 -33.25 -24.21
N LEU A 10 56.51 -33.38 -24.26
CA LEU A 10 55.54 -33.02 -25.31
C LEU A 10 55.36 -34.06 -26.44
N LEU A 11 54.12 -34.57 -26.56
CA LEU A 11 53.14 -34.08 -27.55
C LEU A 11 51.71 -34.53 -27.20
N LEU A 12 50.80 -33.54 -27.21
CA LEU A 12 49.40 -33.55 -27.67
C LEU A 12 48.35 -34.52 -27.08
N ALA A 13 47.36 -33.93 -26.41
CA ALA A 13 45.96 -34.01 -26.87
C ALA A 13 45.15 -32.83 -26.30
N LEU A 14 44.90 -31.84 -27.15
CA LEU A 14 43.84 -30.84 -26.97
C LEU A 14 42.50 -31.56 -27.18
N ALA A 15 41.72 -31.73 -26.13
CA ALA A 15 40.29 -32.01 -26.22
C ALA A 15 39.59 -31.07 -25.25
N GLY A 16 39.08 -29.97 -25.80
CA GLY A 16 38.23 -29.05 -25.06
C GLY A 16 36.97 -29.77 -24.61
N LEU A 17 36.81 -29.99 -23.32
CA LEU A 17 35.48 -30.03 -22.74
C LEU A 17 35.00 -28.58 -22.64
N VAL A 18 34.32 -28.11 -23.69
CA VAL A 18 33.23 -27.18 -23.48
C VAL A 18 32.21 -27.97 -22.67
N ALA A 19 32.24 -27.81 -21.35
CA ALA A 19 31.09 -28.14 -20.53
C ALA A 19 29.97 -27.20 -21.01
N THR A 20 29.16 -27.66 -21.95
CA THR A 20 27.82 -27.10 -22.11
C THR A 20 27.12 -27.41 -20.80
N ALA A 21 27.19 -26.46 -19.87
CA ALA A 21 26.27 -26.41 -18.75
C ALA A 21 24.88 -26.27 -19.40
N LEU A 22 24.22 -27.40 -19.61
CA LEU A 22 22.78 -27.43 -19.73
C LEU A 22 22.28 -26.74 -18.45
N PRO A 23 21.48 -25.67 -18.50
CA PRO A 23 20.85 -25.18 -17.29
C PRO A 23 19.86 -26.27 -16.87
N ALA A 24 20.29 -27.09 -15.90
CA ALA A 24 19.41 -27.99 -15.19
C ALA A 24 18.39 -27.12 -14.45
N ASN A 25 17.14 -27.22 -14.87
CA ASN A 25 15.94 -26.65 -14.27
C ASN A 25 15.70 -27.19 -12.84
N ALA A 26 16.66 -27.05 -11.92
CA ALA A 26 16.29 -26.94 -10.52
C ALA A 26 15.59 -25.58 -10.40
N ALA A 27 14.26 -25.58 -10.31
CA ALA A 27 13.51 -24.35 -10.19
C ALA A 27 14.01 -23.58 -8.96
N THR A 28 14.42 -22.33 -9.17
CA THR A 28 14.90 -21.46 -8.09
C THR A 28 13.78 -21.25 -7.08
N PRO A 29 14.09 -20.87 -5.83
CA PRO A 29 13.06 -20.47 -4.86
C PRO A 29 12.06 -19.46 -5.44
N ASP A 30 12.54 -18.51 -6.27
CA ASP A 30 11.68 -17.58 -7.02
C ASP A 30 10.68 -18.31 -7.93
N ALA A 31 11.16 -19.21 -8.79
CA ALA A 31 10.31 -19.94 -9.73
C ALA A 31 9.33 -20.87 -9.01
N ASN A 32 9.75 -21.49 -7.90
CA ASN A 32 8.90 -22.36 -7.09
C ASN A 32 7.76 -21.59 -6.45
N TYR A 33 8.08 -20.47 -5.78
CA TYR A 33 7.06 -19.63 -5.15
C TYR A 33 6.09 -19.06 -6.20
N LEU A 34 6.62 -18.43 -7.25
CA LEU A 34 5.80 -17.77 -8.26
C LEU A 34 4.87 -18.76 -8.98
N ASN A 35 5.33 -19.97 -9.30
CA ASN A 35 4.46 -20.99 -9.90
C ASN A 35 3.39 -21.49 -8.93
N ALA A 36 3.75 -21.76 -7.68
CA ALA A 36 2.79 -22.25 -6.67
C ALA A 36 1.70 -21.20 -6.37
N ALA A 37 2.11 -19.93 -6.23
CA ALA A 37 1.20 -18.82 -5.97
C ALA A 37 0.30 -18.54 -7.19
N HIS A 38 0.86 -18.59 -8.40
CA HIS A 38 0.11 -18.42 -9.63
C HIS A 38 -0.91 -19.53 -9.86
N GLU A 39 -0.57 -20.79 -9.58
CA GLU A 39 -1.51 -21.93 -9.68
C GLU A 39 -2.74 -21.77 -8.76
N LEU A 40 -2.51 -21.28 -7.53
CA LEU A 40 -3.57 -20.94 -6.58
C LEU A 40 -4.44 -19.80 -7.10
N ASN A 41 -3.80 -18.73 -7.61
CA ASN A 41 -4.52 -17.60 -8.21
C ASN A 41 -5.41 -18.04 -9.38
N LEU A 42 -4.90 -18.88 -10.30
CA LEU A 42 -5.71 -19.41 -11.41
C LEU A 42 -6.98 -20.12 -10.90
N THR A 43 -6.84 -20.97 -9.89
CA THR A 43 -7.99 -21.69 -9.31
C THR A 43 -9.00 -20.75 -8.67
N ILE A 44 -8.51 -19.78 -7.89
CA ILE A 44 -9.35 -18.82 -7.16
C ILE A 44 -10.09 -17.90 -8.14
N ILE A 45 -9.41 -17.43 -9.18
CA ILE A 45 -9.97 -16.58 -10.24
C ILE A 45 -11.04 -17.34 -11.01
N ASP A 46 -10.78 -18.57 -11.44
CA ASP A 46 -11.75 -19.36 -12.21
C ASP A 46 -13.03 -19.63 -11.40
N ALA A 47 -12.88 -20.02 -10.13
CA ALA A 47 -14.00 -20.23 -9.22
C ALA A 47 -14.77 -18.92 -8.97
N ALA A 48 -14.08 -17.80 -8.76
CA ALA A 48 -14.69 -16.50 -8.52
C ALA A 48 -15.44 -15.99 -9.74
N HIS A 49 -14.84 -16.09 -10.93
CA HIS A 49 -15.45 -15.70 -12.18
C HIS A 49 -16.78 -16.44 -12.42
N ALA A 50 -16.79 -17.76 -12.26
CA ALA A 50 -18.00 -18.56 -12.38
C ALA A 50 -19.11 -18.11 -11.40
N ALA A 51 -18.75 -17.86 -10.15
CA ALA A 51 -19.71 -17.49 -9.11
C ALA A 51 -20.30 -16.09 -9.26
N THR A 52 -19.70 -15.20 -10.05
CA THR A 52 -20.29 -13.89 -10.36
C THR A 52 -21.65 -14.00 -11.04
N SER A 53 -21.87 -15.07 -11.82
CA SER A 53 -23.13 -15.34 -12.53
C SER A 53 -23.89 -16.54 -11.97
N GLN A 54 -23.19 -17.56 -11.48
CA GLN A 54 -23.78 -18.81 -11.01
C GLN A 54 -24.11 -18.81 -9.50
N GLY A 55 -23.56 -17.86 -8.74
CA GLY A 55 -23.85 -17.71 -7.31
C GLY A 55 -25.34 -17.47 -7.07
N HIS A 56 -25.94 -18.24 -6.16
CA HIS A 56 -27.36 -18.17 -5.84
C HIS A 56 -27.67 -16.92 -5.00
N SER A 57 -26.86 -16.64 -3.97
CA SER A 57 -27.00 -15.43 -3.15
C SER A 57 -26.32 -14.21 -3.78
N SER A 58 -26.90 -13.03 -3.55
CA SER A 58 -26.26 -11.76 -3.89
C SER A 58 -24.91 -11.57 -3.19
N CYS A 59 -24.79 -12.11 -1.96
CA CYS A 59 -23.53 -12.11 -1.23
C CYS A 59 -22.45 -12.85 -2.01
N VAL A 60 -22.68 -14.10 -2.43
CA VAL A 60 -21.68 -14.89 -3.17
C VAL A 60 -21.30 -14.18 -4.47
N ARG A 61 -22.25 -13.65 -5.24
CA ARG A 61 -21.91 -12.90 -6.47
C ARG A 61 -21.04 -11.67 -6.19
N THR A 62 -21.33 -10.94 -5.12
CA THR A 62 -20.58 -9.73 -4.74
C THR A 62 -19.17 -10.06 -4.26
N VAL A 63 -19.05 -11.04 -3.35
CA VAL A 63 -17.76 -11.51 -2.82
C VAL A 63 -16.93 -12.14 -3.94
N ALA A 64 -17.53 -12.93 -4.81
CA ALA A 64 -16.86 -13.51 -5.96
C ALA A 64 -16.29 -12.44 -6.89
N ALA A 65 -17.06 -11.40 -7.22
CA ALA A 65 -16.56 -10.29 -8.02
C ALA A 65 -15.40 -9.54 -7.34
N GLN A 66 -15.37 -9.48 -6.00
CA GLN A 66 -14.24 -8.89 -5.27
C GLN A 66 -13.00 -9.78 -5.32
N ILE A 67 -13.13 -11.06 -4.93
CA ILE A 67 -12.04 -12.05 -4.97
C ILE A 67 -11.44 -12.13 -6.37
N GLU A 68 -12.26 -12.13 -7.41
CA GLU A 68 -11.77 -12.16 -8.80
C GLU A 68 -10.87 -10.95 -9.10
N ARG A 69 -11.27 -9.73 -8.73
CA ARG A 69 -10.46 -8.52 -8.96
C ARG A 69 -9.16 -8.57 -8.18
N ASP A 70 -9.24 -8.95 -6.92
CA ASP A 70 -8.10 -8.96 -6.00
C ASP A 70 -7.06 -10.01 -6.44
N HIS A 71 -7.49 -11.23 -6.76
CA HIS A 71 -6.59 -12.28 -7.23
C HIS A 71 -6.07 -12.07 -8.66
N ARG A 72 -6.84 -11.47 -9.57
CA ARG A 72 -6.30 -11.06 -10.89
C ARG A 72 -5.13 -10.09 -10.75
N LYS A 73 -5.20 -9.20 -9.76
CA LYS A 73 -4.13 -8.26 -9.46
C LYS A 73 -2.88 -8.97 -8.91
N LEU A 74 -3.04 -9.84 -7.92
CA LEU A 74 -1.93 -10.65 -7.38
C LEU A 74 -1.26 -11.47 -8.48
N SER A 75 -2.08 -12.13 -9.31
CA SER A 75 -1.62 -12.89 -10.48
C SER A 75 -0.86 -12.02 -11.50
N ALA A 76 -1.30 -10.78 -11.73
CA ALA A 76 -0.60 -9.84 -12.62
C ALA A 76 0.77 -9.41 -12.06
N GLN A 77 0.89 -9.23 -10.75
CA GLN A 77 2.17 -8.93 -10.09
C GLN A 77 3.16 -10.09 -10.28
N GLU A 78 2.71 -11.32 -10.03
CA GLU A 78 3.49 -12.54 -10.25
C GLU A 78 3.94 -12.67 -11.71
N ALA A 79 3.02 -12.47 -12.66
CA ALA A 79 3.30 -12.57 -14.10
C ALA A 79 4.34 -11.54 -14.57
N GLN A 80 4.28 -10.31 -14.06
CA GLN A 80 5.27 -9.30 -14.39
C GLN A 80 6.64 -9.60 -13.79
N LEU A 81 6.70 -10.08 -12.54
CA LEU A 81 7.96 -10.46 -11.93
C LEU A 81 8.58 -11.68 -12.63
N ALA A 82 7.76 -12.68 -12.95
CA ALA A 82 8.17 -13.85 -13.71
C ALA A 82 8.73 -13.46 -15.09
N THR A 83 8.07 -12.52 -15.78
CA THR A 83 8.57 -11.97 -17.06
C THR A 83 9.94 -11.31 -16.89
N ARG A 84 10.12 -10.48 -15.85
CA ARG A 84 11.42 -9.84 -15.55
C ARG A 84 12.53 -10.86 -15.29
N PHE A 85 12.20 -11.99 -14.65
CA PHE A 85 13.16 -13.04 -14.29
C PHE A 85 13.30 -14.14 -15.36
N GLY A 86 12.56 -14.08 -16.47
CA GLY A 86 12.55 -15.13 -17.49
C GLY A 86 11.94 -16.45 -17.01
N ILE A 87 11.10 -16.41 -15.98
CA ILE A 87 10.41 -17.57 -15.42
C ILE A 87 9.13 -17.81 -16.21
N LYS A 88 8.92 -19.06 -16.66
CA LYS A 88 7.66 -19.49 -17.25
C LYS A 88 6.69 -19.90 -16.14
N LEU A 89 5.54 -19.25 -16.08
CA LEU A 89 4.47 -19.61 -15.15
C LEU A 89 3.61 -20.74 -15.72
N VAL A 90 3.08 -21.58 -14.83
CA VAL A 90 1.95 -22.46 -15.13
C VAL A 90 0.79 -21.64 -15.68
N THR A 91 0.03 -22.19 -16.62
CA THR A 91 -1.10 -21.48 -17.25
C THR A 91 -2.45 -22.11 -16.93
N LEU A 92 -2.45 -23.21 -16.18
CA LEU A 92 -3.64 -23.94 -15.79
C LEU A 92 -3.52 -24.36 -14.32
N PRO A 93 -4.63 -24.41 -13.57
CA PRO A 93 -4.68 -25.07 -12.27
C PRO A 93 -4.17 -26.51 -12.33
N SER A 94 -3.70 -27.08 -11.21
CA SER A 94 -3.32 -28.49 -11.14
C SER A 94 -4.49 -29.43 -11.46
N PRO A 95 -4.26 -30.69 -11.87
CA PRO A 95 -5.34 -31.66 -12.09
C PRO A 95 -6.27 -31.83 -10.88
N ALA A 96 -5.73 -31.76 -9.66
CA ALA A 96 -6.51 -31.84 -8.43
C ALA A 96 -7.43 -30.63 -8.26
N GLN A 97 -6.92 -29.41 -8.48
CA GLN A 97 -7.71 -28.18 -8.44
C GLN A 97 -8.78 -28.13 -9.53
N ARG A 98 -8.47 -28.59 -10.76
CA ARG A 98 -9.48 -28.70 -11.83
C ARG A 98 -10.62 -29.63 -11.44
N LYS A 99 -10.33 -30.78 -10.83
CA LYS A 99 -11.37 -31.68 -10.30
C LYS A 99 -12.23 -31.00 -9.23
N GLN A 100 -11.64 -30.14 -8.39
CA GLN A 100 -12.39 -29.35 -7.40
C GLN A 100 -13.28 -28.30 -8.07
N LEU A 101 -12.78 -27.60 -9.10
CA LEU A 101 -13.56 -26.66 -9.91
C LEU A 101 -14.74 -27.36 -10.60
N ASP A 102 -14.52 -28.51 -11.23
CA ASP A 102 -15.56 -29.32 -11.89
C ASP A 102 -16.63 -29.75 -10.88
N ALA A 103 -16.23 -30.14 -9.66
CA ALA A 103 -17.16 -30.54 -8.61
C ALA A 103 -18.05 -29.38 -8.10
N VAL A 104 -17.53 -28.15 -8.06
CA VAL A 104 -18.33 -26.95 -7.78
C VAL A 104 -19.23 -26.63 -8.97
N GLY A 105 -18.70 -26.67 -10.20
CA GLY A 105 -19.44 -26.41 -11.44
C GLY A 105 -20.62 -27.36 -11.64
N ALA A 106 -20.47 -28.65 -11.29
CA ALA A 106 -21.55 -29.64 -11.35
C ALA A 106 -22.75 -29.32 -10.43
N LYS A 107 -22.59 -28.40 -9.47
CA LYS A 107 -23.66 -27.92 -8.58
C LYS A 107 -24.32 -26.64 -9.09
N SER A 108 -23.92 -26.12 -10.24
CA SER A 108 -24.51 -24.92 -10.84
C SER A 108 -26.02 -25.07 -10.99
N GLY A 109 -26.77 -24.02 -10.65
CA GLY A 109 -28.23 -24.04 -10.63
C GLY A 109 -28.88 -24.79 -9.46
N THR A 110 -28.10 -25.41 -8.56
CA THR A 110 -28.63 -26.08 -7.35
C THR A 110 -28.45 -25.20 -6.11
N SER A 111 -29.24 -25.46 -5.06
CA SER A 111 -29.09 -24.80 -3.75
C SER A 111 -27.75 -25.10 -3.06
N GLY A 112 -27.02 -26.12 -3.53
CA GLY A 112 -25.71 -26.51 -3.00
C GLY A 112 -24.52 -25.75 -3.60
N TYR A 113 -24.72 -24.91 -4.62
CA TYR A 113 -23.62 -24.21 -5.30
C TYR A 113 -22.84 -23.29 -4.35
N ASP A 114 -23.52 -22.37 -3.66
CA ASP A 114 -22.89 -21.38 -2.79
C ASP A 114 -22.06 -22.05 -1.67
N ALA A 115 -22.59 -23.12 -1.07
CA ALA A 115 -21.88 -23.86 -0.03
C ALA A 115 -20.60 -24.53 -0.55
N ALA A 116 -20.66 -25.12 -1.74
CA ALA A 116 -19.49 -25.75 -2.37
C ALA A 116 -18.45 -24.71 -2.80
N TRP A 117 -18.89 -23.58 -3.36
CA TRP A 117 -18.01 -22.48 -3.72
C TRP A 117 -17.31 -21.87 -2.48
N LEU A 118 -18.04 -21.61 -1.40
CA LEU A 118 -17.46 -21.12 -0.14
C LEU A 118 -16.43 -22.10 0.43
N ALA A 119 -16.68 -23.41 0.34
CA ALA A 119 -15.74 -24.43 0.77
C ALA A 119 -14.45 -24.44 -0.07
N LEU A 120 -14.58 -24.33 -1.40
CA LEU A 120 -13.43 -24.25 -2.30
C LEU A 120 -12.60 -22.99 -2.01
N GLN A 121 -13.23 -21.83 -1.94
CA GLN A 121 -12.51 -20.57 -1.69
C GLN A 121 -11.79 -20.62 -0.35
N ARG A 122 -12.45 -21.06 0.72
CA ARG A 122 -11.81 -21.21 2.03
C ARG A 122 -10.54 -22.08 1.96
N ALA A 123 -10.63 -23.23 1.29
CA ALA A 123 -9.50 -24.15 1.17
C ALA A 123 -8.32 -23.53 0.38
N GLN A 124 -8.58 -22.91 -0.78
CA GLN A 124 -7.53 -22.32 -1.60
C GLN A 124 -6.85 -21.12 -0.90
N HIS A 125 -7.61 -20.27 -0.21
CA HIS A 125 -7.04 -19.14 0.53
C HIS A 125 -6.21 -19.62 1.72
N GLN A 126 -6.63 -20.65 2.45
CA GLN A 126 -5.84 -21.25 3.53
C GLN A 126 -4.54 -21.87 3.00
N GLN A 127 -4.58 -22.52 1.83
CA GLN A 127 -3.39 -23.05 1.17
C GLN A 127 -2.45 -21.92 0.74
N TYR A 128 -2.98 -20.81 0.22
CA TYR A 128 -2.18 -19.66 -0.18
C TYR A 128 -1.51 -18.97 1.01
N LEU A 129 -2.22 -18.78 2.12
CA LEU A 129 -1.59 -18.27 3.35
C LEU A 129 -0.49 -19.20 3.87
N THR A 130 -0.70 -20.51 3.78
CA THR A 130 0.34 -21.50 4.14
C THR A 130 1.59 -21.36 3.25
N LEU A 131 1.40 -21.14 1.94
CA LEU A 131 2.50 -20.90 1.00
C LEU A 131 3.26 -19.60 1.33
N ILE A 132 2.53 -18.53 1.65
CA ILE A 132 3.09 -17.22 2.00
C ILE A 132 3.88 -17.28 3.33
N ASP A 133 3.36 -17.96 4.35
CA ASP A 133 3.99 -18.03 5.67
C ASP A 133 5.16 -19.04 5.74
N GLY A 134 5.26 -19.91 4.73
CA GLY A 134 6.32 -20.91 4.58
C GLY A 134 7.70 -20.34 4.29
N ASP A 135 8.65 -21.24 3.98
CA ASP A 135 10.06 -20.86 3.79
C ASP A 135 10.41 -20.51 2.34
N LEU A 136 9.56 -20.89 1.38
CA LEU A 136 9.76 -20.58 -0.05
C LEU A 136 9.96 -19.09 -0.33
N PRO A 137 9.09 -18.16 0.13
CA PRO A 137 9.30 -16.74 -0.13
C PRO A 137 10.52 -16.17 0.61
N LYS A 138 10.83 -16.65 1.82
CA LYS A 138 12.01 -16.20 2.60
C LYS A 138 13.34 -16.64 1.98
N ALA A 139 13.33 -17.75 1.25
CA ALA A 139 14.47 -18.25 0.50
C ALA A 139 14.57 -17.63 -0.91
N ALA A 140 13.58 -16.83 -1.32
CA ALA A 140 13.52 -16.19 -2.62
C ALA A 140 14.22 -14.82 -2.63
N SER A 141 14.24 -14.18 -3.79
CA SER A 141 14.74 -12.82 -3.94
C SER A 141 13.87 -11.81 -3.15
N PRO A 142 14.42 -10.66 -2.73
CA PRO A 142 13.65 -9.61 -2.04
C PRO A 142 12.42 -9.13 -2.81
N ALA A 143 12.46 -9.17 -4.14
CA ALA A 143 11.31 -8.85 -4.98
C ALA A 143 10.18 -9.87 -4.82
N VAL A 144 10.51 -11.18 -4.81
CA VAL A 144 9.52 -12.25 -4.62
C VAL A 144 9.00 -12.27 -3.18
N GLU A 145 9.87 -12.10 -2.19
CA GLU A 145 9.46 -11.97 -0.79
C GLU A 145 8.48 -10.79 -0.62
N SER A 146 8.78 -9.64 -1.25
CA SER A 146 7.90 -8.47 -1.22
C SER A 146 6.54 -8.73 -1.90
N VAL A 147 6.50 -9.47 -3.00
CA VAL A 147 5.24 -9.91 -3.64
C VAL A 147 4.43 -10.82 -2.70
N ALA A 148 5.10 -11.75 -2.01
CA ALA A 148 4.44 -12.65 -1.06
C ALA A 148 3.84 -11.89 0.14
N ASP A 149 4.62 -10.99 0.73
CA ASP A 149 4.15 -10.13 1.82
C ASP A 149 2.99 -9.25 1.36
N GLY A 150 3.07 -8.71 0.15
CA GLY A 150 2.02 -7.91 -0.47
C GLY A 150 0.69 -8.65 -0.62
N ALA A 151 0.72 -9.93 -0.96
CA ALA A 151 -0.47 -10.76 -1.12
C ALA A 151 -1.17 -11.07 0.21
N LYS A 152 -0.40 -11.24 1.30
CA LYS A 152 -0.89 -11.72 2.59
C LYS A 152 -2.16 -11.02 3.12
N PRO A 153 -2.20 -9.68 3.28
CA PRO A 153 -3.38 -9.03 3.85
C PRO A 153 -4.60 -9.09 2.93
N VAL A 154 -4.40 -9.21 1.60
CA VAL A 154 -5.49 -9.38 0.63
C VAL A 154 -6.11 -10.77 0.76
N VAL A 155 -5.29 -11.83 0.76
CA VAL A 155 -5.76 -13.21 0.93
C VAL A 155 -6.44 -13.39 2.30
N GLN A 156 -5.94 -12.75 3.36
CA GLN A 156 -6.59 -12.75 4.67
C GLN A 156 -7.94 -12.02 4.67
N MET A 157 -8.05 -10.90 3.94
CA MET A 157 -9.31 -10.17 3.78
C MET A 157 -10.36 -11.03 3.06
N ASP A 158 -9.98 -11.66 1.96
CA ASP A 158 -10.87 -12.51 1.18
C ASP A 158 -11.30 -13.77 1.95
N LEU A 159 -10.35 -14.40 2.67
CA LEU A 159 -10.66 -15.52 3.54
C LEU A 159 -11.71 -15.16 4.59
N ARG A 160 -11.67 -13.96 5.18
CA ARG A 160 -12.69 -13.52 6.16
C ARG A 160 -14.10 -13.45 5.57
N MET A 161 -14.24 -13.14 4.28
CA MET A 161 -15.54 -13.09 3.60
C MET A 161 -16.14 -14.47 3.34
N VAL A 162 -15.29 -15.51 3.24
CA VAL A 162 -15.69 -16.89 2.93
C VAL A 162 -15.48 -17.89 4.08
N ALA A 163 -14.90 -17.48 5.21
CA ALA A 163 -14.55 -18.37 6.32
C ALA A 163 -15.75 -19.05 6.98
N GLY A 164 -16.93 -18.44 6.95
CA GLY A 164 -18.19 -19.01 7.45
C GLY A 164 -19.32 -18.87 6.44
N PRO A 165 -20.53 -18.48 6.85
CA PRO A 165 -21.51 -17.93 5.92
C PRO A 165 -20.90 -16.75 5.16
N CYS A 166 -21.29 -16.57 3.90
CA CYS A 166 -20.82 -15.46 3.08
C CYS A 166 -21.07 -14.11 3.77
N ARG A 167 -20.06 -13.24 3.75
CA ARG A 167 -20.14 -11.87 4.29
C ARG A 167 -19.55 -10.88 3.30
N THR A 168 -20.27 -9.81 2.99
CA THR A 168 -19.75 -8.66 2.24
C THR A 168 -19.10 -7.66 3.20
N SER A 169 -18.10 -6.92 2.73
CA SER A 169 -17.74 -5.65 3.39
C SER A 169 -18.89 -4.66 3.16
N THR A 170 -19.72 -4.42 4.16
CA THR A 170 -20.91 -3.56 4.06
C THR A 170 -20.60 -2.07 4.17
N THR A 171 -19.35 -1.74 4.51
CA THR A 171 -18.95 -0.37 4.83
C THR A 171 -18.04 0.19 3.76
N LYS A 172 -18.33 1.43 3.35
CA LYS A 172 -17.44 2.23 2.52
C LYS A 172 -16.03 2.27 3.14
N PRO A 173 -14.97 1.94 2.39
CA PRO A 173 -13.63 1.98 2.92
C PRO A 173 -13.24 3.36 3.46
N VAL A 174 -12.61 3.39 4.64
CA VAL A 174 -12.09 4.61 5.28
C VAL A 174 -10.69 4.38 5.85
N VAL A 175 -9.95 5.47 6.09
CA VAL A 175 -8.72 5.43 6.88
C VAL A 175 -9.07 5.84 8.31
N PRO A 176 -8.81 5.02 9.34
CA PRO A 176 -9.10 5.36 10.73
C PRO A 176 -8.34 6.61 11.14
N THR A 177 -8.92 7.38 12.05
CA THR A 177 -8.28 8.53 12.68
C THR A 177 -7.74 8.13 14.05
N GLY A 178 -6.42 8.20 14.23
CA GLY A 178 -5.69 7.69 15.41
C GLY A 178 -6.02 8.38 16.74
N ASP A 179 -5.38 7.88 17.80
CA ASP A 179 -5.72 8.15 19.20
C ASP A 179 -4.82 9.18 19.90
N GLY A 180 -3.78 9.71 19.25
CA GLY A 180 -2.75 10.49 19.93
C GLY A 180 -3.15 11.88 20.38
N GLY A 181 -3.90 12.65 19.59
CA GLY A 181 -4.39 13.99 19.95
C GLY A 181 -3.32 15.05 20.24
N GLN A 182 -2.04 14.68 20.36
CA GLN A 182 -0.96 15.55 20.79
C GLN A 182 -0.68 16.64 19.75
N VAL A 183 -0.84 16.34 18.46
CA VAL A 183 -0.72 17.32 17.38
C VAL A 183 -1.85 18.35 17.45
N ALA A 184 -3.09 17.92 17.70
CA ALA A 184 -4.21 18.84 17.90
C ALA A 184 -4.01 19.73 19.14
N ASP A 185 -3.55 19.16 20.25
CA ASP A 185 -3.31 19.91 21.49
C ASP A 185 -2.17 20.92 21.33
N ALA A 186 -1.08 20.54 20.67
CA ALA A 186 0.03 21.44 20.34
C ALA A 186 -0.44 22.60 19.43
N GLN A 187 -1.29 22.32 18.44
CA GLN A 187 -1.89 23.36 17.60
C GLN A 187 -2.78 24.30 18.40
N LYS A 188 -3.60 23.79 19.33
CA LYS A 188 -4.45 24.61 20.21
C LYS A 188 -3.62 25.51 21.13
N ALA A 189 -2.53 24.99 21.69
CA ALA A 189 -1.59 25.77 22.50
C ALA A 189 -0.93 26.89 21.69
N ARG A 190 -0.47 26.58 20.47
CA ARG A 190 0.11 27.57 19.54
C ARG A 190 -0.88 28.67 19.18
N SER A 191 -2.14 28.33 18.91
CA SER A 191 -3.20 29.30 18.64
C SER A 191 -3.46 30.23 19.83
N ARG A 192 -3.45 29.70 21.06
CA ARG A 192 -3.59 30.52 22.29
C ARG A 192 -2.41 31.47 22.47
N ALA A 193 -1.18 30.99 22.28
CA ALA A 193 0.02 31.84 22.35
C ALA A 193 -0.01 32.96 21.31
N ALA A 194 -0.48 32.65 20.09
CA ALA A 194 -0.63 33.64 19.03
C ALA A 194 -1.61 34.76 19.40
N LEU A 195 -2.77 34.40 19.98
CA LEU A 195 -3.75 35.38 20.47
C LEU A 195 -3.18 36.27 21.58
N VAL A 196 -2.39 35.70 22.50
CA VAL A 196 -1.72 36.46 23.56
C VAL A 196 -0.71 37.45 22.96
N LEU A 197 0.09 37.03 21.99
CA LEU A 197 1.05 37.92 21.29
C LEU A 197 0.36 39.06 20.54
N LEU A 198 -0.77 38.79 19.89
CA LEU A 198 -1.60 39.81 19.25
C LEU A 198 -2.13 40.82 20.29
N ALA A 199 -2.63 40.35 21.43
CA ALA A 199 -3.14 41.20 22.49
C ALA A 199 -2.03 42.08 23.11
N ILE A 200 -0.86 41.50 23.41
CA ILE A 200 0.31 42.24 23.91
C ILE A 200 0.77 43.27 22.89
N GLY A 201 0.86 42.89 21.62
CA GLY A 201 1.22 43.78 20.53
C GLY A 201 0.27 44.98 20.45
N ALA A 202 -1.04 44.74 20.46
CA ALA A 202 -2.06 45.79 20.46
C ALA A 202 -1.97 46.69 21.71
N LEU A 203 -1.79 46.11 22.89
CA LEU A 203 -1.65 46.88 24.14
C LEU A 203 -0.43 47.82 24.09
N LEU A 204 0.72 47.34 23.60
CA LEU A 204 1.94 48.13 23.46
C LEU A 204 1.82 49.25 22.42
N LEU A 205 1.04 49.02 21.36
CA LEU A 205 0.81 49.99 20.29
C LEU A 205 -0.23 51.06 20.66
N PHE A 206 -1.31 50.67 21.33
CA PHE A 206 -2.50 51.52 21.45
C PHE A 206 -2.72 52.07 22.86
N VAL A 207 -2.32 51.38 23.93
CA VAL A 207 -2.66 51.76 25.32
C VAL A 207 -1.55 52.57 26.00
N GLY A 208 -1.91 53.62 26.74
CA GLY A 208 -1.00 54.43 27.56
C GLY A 208 -0.51 55.74 26.92
N LYS A 209 -0.32 56.78 27.75
CA LYS A 209 -0.10 58.18 27.34
C LYS A 209 1.30 58.47 26.77
N LYS A 210 2.34 57.71 27.15
CA LYS A 210 3.72 57.85 26.63
C LYS A 210 4.12 56.61 25.84
N LYS A 211 4.38 56.78 24.53
CA LYS A 211 4.79 55.69 23.61
C LYS A 211 6.23 55.94 23.16
N THR A 212 7.20 55.28 23.80
CA THR A 212 8.60 55.32 23.35
C THR A 212 8.76 54.52 22.05
N MET A 213 9.75 54.87 21.23
CA MET A 213 10.04 54.15 19.98
C MET A 213 10.30 52.66 20.23
N ARG A 214 11.03 52.32 21.30
CA ARG A 214 11.28 50.94 21.75
C ARG A 214 9.98 50.17 22.05
N ARG A 215 9.00 50.80 22.70
CA ARG A 215 7.70 50.19 23.01
C ARG A 215 6.89 49.90 21.74
N ARG A 216 6.92 50.82 20.77
CA ARG A 216 6.27 50.61 19.46
C ARG A 216 6.92 49.47 18.69
N LEU A 217 8.24 49.39 18.65
CA LEU A 217 8.98 48.31 17.99
C LEU A 217 8.64 46.94 18.59
N LEU A 218 8.63 46.83 19.93
CA LEU A 218 8.20 45.61 20.63
C LEU A 218 6.74 45.25 20.34
N GLY A 219 5.86 46.25 20.30
CA GLY A 219 4.45 46.06 19.95
C GLY A 219 4.25 45.53 18.52
N VAL A 220 4.94 46.13 17.53
CA VAL A 220 4.92 45.65 16.14
C VAL A 220 5.48 44.23 16.04
N ALA A 221 6.62 43.96 16.69
CA ALA A 221 7.25 42.63 16.65
C ALA A 221 6.34 41.54 17.25
N ALA A 222 5.75 41.79 18.43
CA ALA A 222 4.83 40.86 19.06
C ALA A 222 3.56 40.64 18.21
N PHE A 223 2.99 41.71 17.66
CA PHE A 223 1.81 41.63 16.80
C PHE A 223 2.11 40.87 15.50
N ALA A 224 3.24 41.15 14.86
CA ALA A 224 3.69 40.45 13.65
C ALA A 224 3.96 38.97 13.92
N ALA A 225 4.61 38.62 15.04
CA ALA A 225 4.81 37.24 15.45
C ALA A 225 3.48 36.50 15.68
N GLY A 226 2.52 37.15 16.36
CA GLY A 226 1.16 36.62 16.52
C GLY A 226 0.44 36.38 15.19
N LEU A 227 0.51 37.36 14.27
CA LEU A 227 -0.02 37.24 12.90
C LEU A 227 0.60 36.06 12.14
N VAL A 228 1.91 35.88 12.18
CA VAL A 228 2.60 34.76 11.53
C VAL A 228 2.19 33.41 12.14
N MET A 229 1.94 33.33 13.44
CA MET A 229 1.47 32.09 14.07
C MET A 229 0.02 31.75 13.71
N VAL A 230 -0.85 32.74 13.50
CA VAL A 230 -2.25 32.53 13.08
C VAL A 230 -2.35 32.25 11.58
N PHE A 231 -1.67 33.06 10.75
CA PHE A 231 -1.84 33.07 9.30
C PHE A 231 -0.71 32.41 8.51
N GLY A 232 0.45 32.16 9.13
CA GLY A 232 1.51 31.32 8.55
C GLY A 232 1.18 29.82 8.61
N GLY A 233 -0.11 29.48 8.66
CA GLY A 233 -0.63 28.14 8.87
C GLY A 233 -0.35 27.19 7.70
N HIS A 234 -0.51 25.90 8.00
CA HIS A 234 -0.37 24.79 7.06
C HIS A 234 -1.07 25.08 5.73
N PRO A 235 -0.52 24.61 4.59
CA PRO A 235 -1.17 24.77 3.30
C PRO A 235 -2.63 24.30 3.37
N GLY A 236 -3.57 25.18 3.05
CA GLY A 236 -4.97 24.78 2.85
C GLY A 236 -5.14 23.89 1.62
N ASP A 237 -6.39 23.57 1.31
CA ASP A 237 -6.74 22.83 0.09
C ASP A 237 -6.26 23.56 -1.17
N LYS A 238 -5.47 22.86 -1.99
CA LYS A 238 -4.83 23.43 -3.18
C LYS A 238 -4.66 22.40 -4.30
N GLY A 239 -4.51 22.89 -5.52
CA GLY A 239 -4.22 22.07 -6.70
C GLY A 239 -5.42 21.26 -7.22
N LYS A 240 -5.23 20.60 -8.36
CA LYS A 240 -6.27 19.81 -9.04
C LYS A 240 -6.10 18.32 -8.71
N VAL A 241 -7.11 17.72 -8.10
CA VAL A 241 -7.10 16.28 -7.78
C VAL A 241 -7.04 15.48 -9.08
N PRO A 242 -6.06 14.57 -9.25
CA PRO A 242 -6.03 13.66 -10.39
C PRO A 242 -7.30 12.81 -10.40
N GLN A 243 -8.01 12.83 -11.52
CA GLN A 243 -9.22 12.03 -11.70
C GLN A 243 -8.90 10.54 -11.58
N ALA A 244 -9.65 9.85 -10.71
CA ALA A 244 -9.89 8.43 -10.89
C ALA A 244 -10.71 8.21 -12.17
N GLY A 245 -10.64 7.02 -12.77
CA GLY A 245 -11.30 6.73 -14.03
C GLY A 245 -11.75 5.27 -14.13
N ASN A 246 -12.67 4.99 -15.06
CA ASN A 246 -13.14 3.64 -15.31
C ASN A 246 -12.26 2.94 -16.35
N SER A 247 -11.70 1.79 -15.95
CA SER A 247 -11.16 0.65 -16.70
C SER A 247 -10.20 0.87 -17.89
N ALA A 248 -9.04 0.21 -17.82
CA ALA A 248 -8.61 -0.80 -18.79
C ALA A 248 -7.78 -1.83 -18.01
N GLU A 249 -7.55 -3.04 -18.55
CA GLU A 249 -6.57 -4.01 -18.02
C GLU A 249 -5.19 -3.35 -17.90
N GLU A 250 -4.96 -2.68 -16.77
CA GLU A 250 -3.82 -1.79 -16.59
C GLU A 250 -2.67 -2.62 -16.06
N ARG A 251 -1.51 -2.51 -16.73
CA ARG A 251 -0.27 -3.20 -16.36
C ARG A 251 0.12 -2.79 -14.94
N GLU A 252 -0.33 -3.59 -13.99
CA GLU A 252 -0.02 -3.54 -12.57
C GLU A 252 1.49 -3.74 -12.37
N ALA A 253 2.21 -2.84 -11.72
CA ALA A 253 3.63 -3.09 -11.46
C ALA A 253 3.83 -4.30 -10.54
N ALA A 254 4.92 -5.02 -10.77
CA ALA A 254 5.20 -6.28 -10.10
C ALA A 254 5.41 -6.15 -8.60
N VAL A 255 6.14 -5.13 -8.12
CA VAL A 255 6.77 -5.19 -6.80
C VAL A 255 6.13 -4.22 -5.80
N PRO A 256 5.58 -4.74 -4.67
CA PRO A 256 5.08 -3.91 -3.58
C PRO A 256 6.11 -2.94 -2.98
N PRO A 257 5.66 -1.81 -2.40
CA PRO A 257 6.53 -0.84 -1.76
C PRO A 257 7.00 -1.32 -0.39
N VAL A 258 8.28 -1.07 -0.08
CA VAL A 258 8.87 -1.32 1.24
C VAL A 258 9.34 -0.03 1.93
N ARG A 259 9.39 1.09 1.20
CA ARG A 259 9.83 2.38 1.75
C ARG A 259 9.17 3.58 1.08
N VAL A 260 8.99 4.66 1.84
CA VAL A 260 8.62 5.97 1.32
C VAL A 260 9.48 7.09 1.92
N THR A 261 9.84 8.06 1.09
CA THR A 261 10.61 9.25 1.48
C THR A 261 10.02 10.51 0.84
N LEU A 262 9.85 11.56 1.64
CA LEU A 262 9.34 12.86 1.23
C LEU A 262 9.80 13.96 2.21
N PRO A 263 9.61 15.26 1.91
CA PRO A 263 9.92 16.32 2.87
C PRO A 263 9.25 16.07 4.22
N GLY A 264 10.02 16.16 5.31
CA GLY A 264 9.53 15.88 6.67
C GLY A 264 9.46 14.40 7.05
N VAL A 265 9.58 13.47 6.10
CA VAL A 265 9.50 12.02 6.33
C VAL A 265 10.69 11.31 5.69
N LYS A 266 11.69 10.97 6.50
CA LYS A 266 12.92 10.34 6.03
C LYS A 266 12.84 8.82 6.21
N ASN A 267 12.90 8.07 5.11
CA ASN A 267 13.06 6.60 5.11
C ASN A 267 12.01 5.85 5.96
N ALA A 268 10.73 6.15 5.77
CA ALA A 268 9.67 5.43 6.46
C ALA A 268 9.49 4.03 5.87
N SER A 269 9.47 3.00 6.73
CA SER A 269 9.12 1.64 6.32
C SER A 269 7.67 1.57 5.88
N VAL A 270 7.43 0.82 4.81
CA VAL A 270 6.09 0.56 4.28
C VAL A 270 5.79 -0.92 4.46
N GLN A 271 4.61 -1.24 4.98
CA GLN A 271 4.10 -2.61 5.07
C GLN A 271 2.76 -2.73 4.32
N PRO A 272 2.47 -3.89 3.71
CA PRO A 272 1.19 -4.11 3.07
C PRO A 272 0.08 -4.25 4.12
N VAL A 273 -1.08 -3.66 3.82
CA VAL A 273 -2.29 -3.70 4.66
C VAL A 273 -3.53 -3.85 3.77
N ALA A 274 -4.62 -4.32 4.36
CA ALA A 274 -5.92 -4.42 3.68
C ALA A 274 -7.01 -3.77 4.54
N THR A 275 -8.23 -3.76 4.02
CA THR A 275 -9.39 -3.32 4.81
C THR A 275 -9.90 -4.44 5.71
N SER A 276 -10.21 -4.13 6.96
CA SER A 276 -10.91 -5.04 7.87
C SER A 276 -12.40 -5.14 7.51
N SER A 277 -13.10 -6.05 8.19
CA SER A 277 -14.52 -6.34 7.96
C SER A 277 -15.45 -5.16 8.21
N ASN A 278 -15.00 -4.16 8.97
CA ASN A 278 -15.76 -2.93 9.23
C ASN A 278 -15.50 -1.83 8.17
N GLY A 279 -14.70 -2.12 7.13
CA GLY A 279 -14.32 -1.19 6.07
C GLY A 279 -13.16 -0.25 6.43
N GLN A 280 -12.56 -0.36 7.61
CA GLN A 280 -11.41 0.48 7.94
C GLN A 280 -10.13 -0.12 7.35
N LEU A 281 -9.25 0.74 6.84
CA LEU A 281 -7.89 0.33 6.49
C LEU A 281 -7.14 -0.07 7.77
N ASP A 282 -6.55 -1.26 7.80
CA ASP A 282 -5.80 -1.75 8.96
C ASP A 282 -4.41 -1.08 9.01
N VAL A 283 -4.38 0.20 9.38
CA VAL A 283 -3.15 1.00 9.50
C VAL A 283 -2.22 0.35 10.53
N PRO A 284 -0.88 0.29 10.28
CA PRO A 284 0.06 -0.37 11.18
C PRO A 284 -0.04 0.14 12.62
N ALA A 285 0.08 -0.74 13.61
CA ALA A 285 0.06 -0.34 15.02
C ALA A 285 1.27 0.54 15.42
N SER A 286 2.41 0.34 14.75
CA SER A 286 3.58 1.18 14.94
C SER A 286 3.36 2.55 14.28
N PRO A 287 3.51 3.67 15.01
CA PRO A 287 3.36 5.00 14.43
C PRO A 287 4.52 5.40 13.52
N THR A 288 5.62 4.64 13.51
CA THR A 288 6.77 4.87 12.62
C THR A 288 6.64 4.15 11.27
N THR A 289 5.60 3.33 11.10
CA THR A 289 5.38 2.52 9.89
C THR A 289 4.20 3.03 9.07
N VAL A 290 4.34 3.01 7.76
CA VAL A 290 3.30 3.38 6.79
C VAL A 290 2.63 2.11 6.26
N GLY A 291 1.31 2.11 6.15
CA GLY A 291 0.55 1.05 5.50
C GLY A 291 0.32 1.35 4.03
N TRP A 292 0.64 0.41 3.14
CA TRP A 292 0.22 0.42 1.74
C TRP A 292 -1.02 -0.45 1.56
N TRP A 293 -2.10 0.10 0.99
CA TRP A 293 -3.31 -0.67 0.71
C TRP A 293 -3.06 -1.64 -0.45
N ALA A 294 -2.87 -2.92 -0.14
CA ALA A 294 -2.37 -3.94 -1.05
C ALA A 294 -3.35 -4.36 -2.15
N ALA A 295 -4.66 -4.14 -1.95
CA ALA A 295 -5.66 -4.29 -3.01
C ALA A 295 -5.63 -3.10 -4.01
N GLY A 296 -4.97 -1.99 -3.66
CA GLY A 296 -4.69 -0.84 -4.52
C GLY A 296 -3.41 -1.02 -5.34
N ALA A 297 -3.08 -0.08 -6.24
CA ALA A 297 -1.94 -0.21 -7.16
C ALA A 297 -0.58 -0.30 -6.46
N ALA A 298 0.33 -1.12 -7.00
CA ALA A 298 1.76 -1.04 -6.69
C ALA A 298 2.43 0.19 -7.33
N PRO A 299 3.54 0.69 -6.76
CA PRO A 299 4.29 1.79 -7.35
C PRO A 299 4.76 1.47 -8.77
N GLY A 300 4.56 2.40 -9.70
CA GLY A 300 4.92 2.20 -11.10
C GLY A 300 3.85 1.50 -11.94
N SER A 301 2.73 1.07 -11.35
CA SER A 301 1.56 0.62 -12.12
C SER A 301 1.14 1.70 -13.12
N LYS A 302 0.72 1.28 -14.31
CA LYS A 302 0.27 2.22 -15.35
C LYS A 302 -1.08 2.86 -15.05
N GLY A 303 -1.79 2.36 -14.04
CA GLY A 303 -2.93 3.02 -13.44
C GLY A 303 -3.26 2.52 -12.05
N GLY A 304 -4.38 3.02 -11.54
CA GLY A 304 -4.85 2.83 -10.18
C GLY A 304 -4.21 3.78 -9.16
N THR A 305 -4.57 3.56 -7.90
CA THR A 305 -4.14 4.39 -6.76
C THR A 305 -3.13 3.63 -5.91
N VAL A 306 -1.91 4.15 -5.78
CA VAL A 306 -0.97 3.76 -4.73
C VAL A 306 -1.37 4.50 -3.47
N LEU A 307 -2.05 3.85 -2.52
CA LEU A 307 -2.51 4.47 -1.28
C LEU A 307 -1.58 4.11 -0.13
N LEU A 308 -0.99 5.13 0.49
CA LEU A 308 -0.15 5.04 1.67
C LEU A 308 -0.80 5.80 2.83
N ALA A 309 -1.04 5.12 3.95
CA ALA A 309 -1.61 5.70 5.16
C ALA A 309 -0.63 5.58 6.34
N GLY A 310 -0.53 6.64 7.14
CA GLY A 310 0.38 6.66 8.29
C GLY A 310 -0.15 7.54 9.41
N HIS A 311 0.36 7.32 10.61
CA HIS A 311 -0.07 8.04 11.81
C HIS A 311 0.43 9.49 11.81
N VAL A 312 -0.42 10.41 12.27
CA VAL A 312 0.00 11.77 12.64
C VAL A 312 0.65 11.75 14.01
N ASP A 313 0.08 10.98 14.93
CA ASP A 313 0.53 10.73 16.29
C ASP A 313 -0.19 9.49 16.88
N SER A 314 0.22 9.09 18.09
CA SER A 314 -0.29 7.95 18.83
C SER A 314 -0.25 8.24 20.32
N ALA A 315 -1.28 7.81 21.05
CA ALA A 315 -1.37 7.98 22.50
C ALA A 315 -0.19 7.31 23.22
N ARG A 316 0.24 6.15 22.69
CA ARG A 316 1.27 5.31 23.31
C ARG A 316 2.70 5.76 23.00
N TYR A 317 2.96 6.25 21.79
CA TYR A 317 4.33 6.43 21.29
C TYR A 317 4.64 7.87 20.84
N GLY A 318 3.68 8.79 20.90
CA GLY A 318 3.86 10.18 20.48
C GLY A 318 3.75 10.35 18.97
N LEU A 319 4.54 11.26 18.39
CA LEU A 319 4.40 11.68 16.99
C LEU A 319 4.57 10.51 16.01
N GLY A 320 3.71 10.50 15.00
CA GLY A 320 3.73 9.51 13.93
C GLY A 320 4.60 9.94 12.75
N VAL A 321 4.90 8.97 11.90
CA VAL A 321 5.74 9.14 10.72
C VAL A 321 5.19 10.15 9.73
N PHE A 322 3.88 10.36 9.71
CA PHE A 322 3.20 11.36 8.88
C PHE A 322 2.80 12.62 9.66
N SER A 323 3.37 12.87 10.84
CA SER A 323 3.19 14.13 11.58
C SER A 323 3.54 15.37 10.73
N GLY A 324 4.60 15.27 9.92
CA GLY A 324 5.04 16.35 9.01
C GLY A 324 4.26 16.45 7.70
N LEU A 325 3.29 15.56 7.42
CA LEU A 325 2.57 15.57 6.14
C LEU A 325 1.77 16.87 5.95
N SER A 326 1.36 17.50 7.05
CA SER A 326 0.66 18.78 7.06
C SER A 326 1.50 19.93 6.50
N GLU A 327 2.82 19.80 6.43
CA GLU A 327 3.73 20.85 5.97
C GLU A 327 4.16 20.66 4.50
N VAL A 328 3.87 19.49 3.91
CA VAL A 328 4.30 19.15 2.55
C VAL A 328 3.56 20.01 1.51
N PRO A 329 4.27 20.81 0.70
CA PRO A 329 3.65 21.68 -0.29
C PRO A 329 3.28 20.92 -1.58
N VAL A 330 2.33 21.49 -2.33
CA VAL A 330 2.15 21.11 -3.74
C VAL A 330 3.45 21.39 -4.49
N GLY A 331 3.85 20.46 -5.36
CA GLY A 331 5.14 20.46 -6.05
C GLY A 331 6.22 19.63 -5.35
N ALA A 332 6.00 19.21 -4.10
CA ALA A 332 6.92 18.33 -3.39
C ALA A 332 7.11 17.00 -4.12
N LYS A 333 8.34 16.49 -4.07
CA LYS A 333 8.69 15.18 -4.62
C LYS A 333 8.52 14.11 -3.56
N VAL A 334 8.01 12.96 -3.96
CA VAL A 334 7.90 11.75 -3.15
C VAL A 334 8.63 10.63 -3.87
N ALA A 335 9.39 9.83 -3.13
CA ALA A 335 10.03 8.62 -3.61
C ALA A 335 9.40 7.43 -2.88
N VAL A 336 8.91 6.45 -3.64
CA VAL A 336 8.39 5.18 -3.14
C VAL A 336 9.27 4.07 -3.69
N THR A 337 9.88 3.28 -2.80
CA THR A 337 10.83 2.23 -3.17
C THR A 337 10.16 0.87 -3.09
N GLY A 338 10.24 0.10 -4.17
CA GLY A 338 9.79 -1.29 -4.24
C GLY A 338 10.72 -2.25 -3.49
N GLY A 339 10.26 -3.46 -3.19
CA GLY A 339 11.07 -4.52 -2.59
C GLY A 339 12.28 -4.97 -3.43
N ASP A 340 12.30 -4.64 -4.72
CA ASP A 340 13.42 -4.81 -5.65
C ASP A 340 14.46 -3.69 -5.58
N GLY A 341 14.17 -2.62 -4.81
CA GLY A 341 15.02 -1.43 -4.71
C GLY A 341 14.73 -0.35 -5.74
N ASP A 342 13.82 -0.59 -6.70
CA ASP A 342 13.43 0.40 -7.70
C ASP A 342 12.74 1.60 -7.03
N VAL A 343 13.07 2.81 -7.48
CA VAL A 343 12.54 4.06 -6.90
C VAL A 343 11.54 4.70 -7.86
N HIS A 344 10.27 4.67 -7.48
CA HIS A 344 9.18 5.31 -8.20
C HIS A 344 8.95 6.73 -7.67
N ARG A 345 9.06 7.72 -8.56
CA ARG A 345 8.99 9.15 -8.19
C ARG A 345 7.63 9.73 -8.52
N TYR A 346 7.11 10.53 -7.58
CA TYR A 346 5.86 11.25 -7.73
C TYR A 346 6.06 12.72 -7.38
N LYS A 347 5.21 13.58 -7.95
CA LYS A 347 5.08 14.99 -7.58
C LYS A 347 3.70 15.23 -7.01
N ILE A 348 3.64 15.82 -5.82
CA ILE A 348 2.38 16.24 -5.20
C ILE A 348 1.75 17.34 -6.06
N VAL A 349 0.50 17.14 -6.44
CA VAL A 349 -0.26 18.07 -7.31
C VAL A 349 -1.54 18.59 -6.65
N ALA A 350 -2.03 17.94 -5.60
CA ALA A 350 -3.17 18.42 -4.84
C ALA A 350 -3.11 18.02 -3.37
N ARG A 351 -3.83 18.78 -2.56
CA ARG A 351 -4.04 18.58 -1.12
C ARG A 351 -5.50 18.81 -0.80
N ARG A 352 -6.11 17.92 -0.01
CA ARG A 352 -7.50 18.04 0.48
C ARG A 352 -7.60 17.61 1.93
N ILE A 353 -8.47 18.27 2.69
CA ILE A 353 -8.90 17.83 4.02
C ILE A 353 -10.33 17.33 3.90
N TYR A 354 -10.56 16.09 4.32
CA TYR A 354 -11.90 15.49 4.32
C TYR A 354 -12.31 15.14 5.75
N PRO A 355 -13.59 15.30 6.12
CA PRO A 355 -14.14 14.62 7.29
C PRO A 355 -13.88 13.12 7.17
N GLN A 356 -13.57 12.44 8.27
CA GLN A 356 -13.27 11.00 8.26
C GLN A 356 -14.40 10.18 7.62
N THR A 357 -15.65 10.56 7.87
CA THR A 357 -16.85 9.90 7.32
C THR A 357 -17.07 10.15 5.82
N SER A 358 -16.31 11.08 5.24
CA SER A 358 -16.49 11.58 3.88
C SER A 358 -15.25 11.44 3.01
N LEU A 359 -14.32 10.53 3.35
CA LEU A 359 -13.22 10.19 2.43
C LEU A 359 -13.77 9.78 1.05
N PRO A 360 -13.17 10.23 -0.05
CA PRO A 360 -13.58 9.81 -1.39
C PRO A 360 -13.43 8.29 -1.57
N THR A 361 -14.45 7.62 -2.11
CA THR A 361 -14.44 6.17 -2.34
C THR A 361 -13.41 5.74 -3.38
N ASP A 362 -13.10 6.63 -4.32
CA ASP A 362 -12.18 6.38 -5.42
C ASP A 362 -10.72 6.21 -4.95
N LEU A 363 -10.39 6.61 -3.72
CA LEU A 363 -9.10 6.32 -3.10
C LEU A 363 -8.87 4.80 -2.98
N PHE A 364 -9.95 4.05 -2.78
CA PHE A 364 -9.96 2.60 -2.68
C PHE A 364 -10.44 1.95 -3.98
N GLN A 365 -10.11 2.57 -5.12
CA GLN A 365 -10.38 2.03 -6.45
C GLN A 365 -9.07 1.85 -7.22
N GLY A 366 -8.91 0.64 -7.78
CA GLY A 366 -7.73 0.22 -8.53
C GLY A 366 -7.73 0.61 -10.01
N ALA A 367 -8.78 1.26 -10.52
CA ALA A 367 -8.89 1.67 -11.93
C ALA A 367 -8.70 3.19 -12.11
N GLY A 368 -8.04 3.58 -13.20
CA GLY A 368 -7.91 4.98 -13.60
C GLY A 368 -6.47 5.47 -13.68
N LYS A 369 -6.27 6.77 -13.95
CA LYS A 369 -4.94 7.33 -14.14
C LYS A 369 -4.02 7.08 -12.94
N PRO A 370 -2.74 6.76 -13.17
CA PRO A 370 -1.81 6.39 -12.11
C PRO A 370 -1.63 7.57 -11.16
N ARG A 371 -1.84 7.33 -9.87
CA ARG A 371 -1.70 8.36 -8.83
C ARG A 371 -1.21 7.78 -7.51
N LEU A 372 -0.51 8.61 -6.77
CA LEU A 372 -0.14 8.39 -5.38
C LEU A 372 -1.13 9.13 -4.47
N VAL A 373 -1.53 8.49 -3.38
CA VAL A 373 -2.35 9.07 -2.33
C VAL A 373 -1.64 8.86 -1.00
N LEU A 374 -1.36 9.94 -0.28
CA LEU A 374 -0.83 9.91 1.09
C LEU A 374 -1.92 10.38 2.05
N VAL A 375 -2.24 9.58 3.07
CA VAL A 375 -3.30 9.87 4.03
C VAL A 375 -2.77 9.90 5.46
N THR A 376 -3.11 10.93 6.21
CA THR A 376 -2.88 11.01 7.67
C THR A 376 -4.08 11.63 8.38
N CYS A 377 -4.05 11.65 9.71
CA CYS A 377 -5.08 12.26 10.56
C CYS A 377 -4.84 13.78 10.69
N THR A 378 -5.91 14.57 10.78
CA THR A 378 -5.80 16.03 10.96
C THR A 378 -7.06 16.62 11.60
N GLY A 379 -7.05 17.94 11.81
CA GLY A 379 -8.18 18.68 12.38
C GLY A 379 -8.25 18.56 13.91
N ALA A 380 -9.43 18.86 14.46
CA ALA A 380 -9.67 18.76 15.89
C ALA A 380 -9.63 17.29 16.35
N TYR A 381 -9.16 17.08 17.58
CA TYR A 381 -9.19 15.80 18.26
C TYR A 381 -10.35 15.76 19.27
N ASP A 382 -11.20 14.75 19.13
CA ASP A 382 -12.27 14.46 20.08
C ASP A 382 -11.73 13.56 21.19
N HIS A 383 -11.50 14.15 22.36
CA HIS A 383 -10.98 13.47 23.55
C HIS A 383 -11.96 12.44 24.15
N LYS A 384 -13.26 12.50 23.82
CA LYS A 384 -14.25 11.50 24.27
C LYS A 384 -14.29 10.30 23.34
N ALA A 385 -14.22 10.56 22.04
CA ALA A 385 -14.23 9.53 21.02
C ALA A 385 -12.83 8.96 20.69
N HIS A 386 -11.78 9.54 21.27
CA HIS A 386 -10.37 9.18 21.04
C HIS A 386 -9.96 9.18 19.56
N GLN A 387 -10.42 10.19 18.82
CA GLN A 387 -10.21 10.24 17.37
C GLN A 387 -10.09 11.66 16.83
N TYR A 388 -9.31 11.80 15.77
CA TYR A 388 -9.35 13.00 14.94
C TYR A 388 -10.64 13.10 14.13
N THR A 389 -11.03 14.31 13.79
CA THR A 389 -12.26 14.58 13.02
C THR A 389 -12.08 14.47 11.51
N HIS A 390 -10.84 14.59 11.02
CA HIS A 390 -10.55 14.71 9.59
C HIS A 390 -9.33 13.89 9.17
N ASN A 391 -9.24 13.64 7.88
CA ASN A 391 -8.04 13.14 7.21
C ASN A 391 -7.47 14.20 6.27
N LEU A 392 -6.15 14.34 6.30
CA LEU A 392 -5.40 15.07 5.29
C LEU A 392 -5.00 14.08 4.19
N VAL A 393 -5.33 14.43 2.94
CA VAL A 393 -5.01 13.65 1.75
C VAL A 393 -4.14 14.47 0.81
N LEU A 394 -2.94 13.98 0.50
CA LEU A 394 -2.10 14.51 -0.58
C LEU A 394 -2.19 13.59 -1.79
N TYR A 395 -2.33 14.19 -2.97
CA TYR A 395 -2.38 13.50 -4.24
C TYR A 395 -1.13 13.79 -5.04
N GLY A 396 -0.46 12.74 -5.53
CA GLY A 396 0.68 12.82 -6.42
C GLY A 396 0.42 12.17 -7.76
N VAL A 397 1.16 12.60 -8.77
CA VAL A 397 1.22 11.96 -10.09
C VAL A 397 2.64 11.48 -10.36
N PRO A 398 2.83 10.37 -11.12
CA PRO A 398 4.15 9.91 -11.50
C PRO A 398 4.98 11.00 -12.20
N VAL A 399 6.29 10.98 -11.97
CA VAL A 399 7.27 11.78 -12.70
C VAL A 399 8.11 10.78 -13.49
N PHE A 400 7.81 10.67 -14.78
CA PHE A 400 8.52 9.82 -15.72
C PHE A 400 9.78 10.51 -16.26
#